data_AF-A0A7Y0G1I4-F1
#
_entry.id   AF-A0A7Y0G1I4-F1
#
_cell.length_a   1.000
_cell.length_b   1.000
_cell.length_c   1.000
_cell.angle_alpha   90.00
_cell.angle_beta   90.00
_cell.angle_gamma   90.00
#
_symmetry.space_group_name_H-M   'P 1'
#
loop_
_entity.id
_entity.type
_entity.pdbx_description
1 polymer ?
#
loop_
_entity_poly.entity_id
_entity_poly.type
_entity_poly.pdbx_seq_one_letter_code
_entity_poly.pdbx_strand_id
1 'polypeptide(L)'
;MNPQIDPKRLARRRVEAGLSMTDLGQRAGVSKQHVSMVERGRANFSPRNMAKIATALDCTIADLLADAEPEVAPQPETPSR
;
A
#
# COMPACT_ATOMS: atom_id res chain seq x y z
N MET A 1 -3.76 -17.36 3.14
CA MET A 1 -4.12 -15.99 2.74
C MET A 1 -2.86 -15.14 2.87
N ASN A 2 -2.42 -14.45 1.81
CA ASN A 2 -1.30 -13.51 1.93
C ASN A 2 -1.90 -12.12 2.16
N PRO A 3 -1.80 -11.52 3.35
CA PRO A 3 -2.50 -10.27 3.67
C PRO A 3 -2.03 -9.14 2.75
N GLN A 4 -2.98 -8.32 2.27
CA GLN A 4 -2.71 -7.21 1.35
C GLN A 4 -2.97 -5.87 2.03
N ILE A 5 -2.16 -4.87 1.69
CA ILE A 5 -2.37 -3.49 2.14
C ILE A 5 -3.65 -2.95 1.50
N ASP A 6 -4.49 -2.29 2.30
CA ASP A 6 -5.60 -1.47 1.81
C ASP A 6 -5.03 -0.17 1.21
N PRO A 7 -5.23 0.08 -0.10
CA PRO A 7 -4.74 1.29 -0.77
C PRO A 7 -5.20 2.59 -0.12
N LYS A 8 -6.43 2.65 0.39
CA LYS A 8 -7.01 3.84 1.01
C LYS A 8 -6.41 4.09 2.38
N ARG A 9 -6.20 3.04 3.18
CA ARG A 9 -5.54 3.15 4.50
C ARG A 9 -4.09 3.60 4.35
N LEU A 10 -3.35 3.05 3.40
CA LEU A 10 -1.98 3.48 3.10
C LEU A 10 -1.93 4.97 2.74
N ALA A 11 -2.78 5.41 1.80
CA ALA A 11 -2.81 6.81 1.38
C ALA A 11 -3.19 7.74 2.54
N ARG A 12 -4.18 7.36 3.36
CA ARG A 12 -4.61 8.13 4.54
C ARG A 12 -3.47 8.29 5.55
N ARG A 13 -2.85 7.18 5.97
CA ARG A 13 -1.73 7.18 6.93
C ARG A 13 -0.55 7.99 6.42
N ARG A 14 -0.24 7.91 5.13
CA ARG A 14 0.82 8.72 4.51
C ARG A 14 0.54 10.21 4.63
N VAL A 15 -0.70 10.64 4.36
CA VAL A 15 -1.11 12.05 4.46
C VAL A 15 -1.14 12.52 5.93
N GLU A 16 -1.64 11.69 6.85
CA GLU A 16 -1.62 11.97 8.30
C GLU A 16 -0.19 12.15 8.83
N ALA A 17 0.77 11.38 8.30
CA ALA A 17 2.20 11.52 8.61
C ALA A 17 2.88 12.72 7.90
N GLY A 18 2.15 13.49 7.10
CA GLY A 18 2.68 14.65 6.38
C GLY A 18 3.67 14.30 5.25
N LEU A 19 3.60 13.08 4.71
CA LEU A 19 4.57 12.59 3.73
C LEU A 19 4.02 12.64 2.30
N SER A 20 4.86 13.02 1.34
CA SER A 20 4.58 12.73 -0.08
C SER A 20 4.85 11.26 -0.40
N MET A 21 4.36 10.77 -1.54
CA MET A 21 4.70 9.41 -2.02
C MET A 21 6.22 9.23 -2.23
N THR A 22 6.92 10.31 -2.59
CA THR A 22 8.38 10.32 -2.73
C THR A 22 9.05 10.15 -1.37
N ASP A 23 8.61 10.89 -0.36
CA ASP A 23 9.17 10.82 0.99
C ASP A 23 8.95 9.45 1.62
N LEU A 24 7.74 8.90 1.49
CA LEU A 24 7.45 7.54 1.95
C LEU A 24 8.32 6.50 1.24
N GLY A 25 8.46 6.63 -0.09
CA GLY A 25 9.32 5.76 -0.87
C GLY A 25 10.77 5.79 -0.39
N GLN A 26 11.34 6.98 -0.24
CA GLN A 26 12.71 7.17 0.26
C GLN A 26 12.89 6.58 1.66
N ARG A 27 12.00 6.89 2.61
CA ARG A 27 12.07 6.39 4.00
C ARG A 27 11.96 4.86 4.07
N ALA A 28 11.08 4.27 3.26
CA ALA A 28 10.87 2.82 3.24
C ALA A 28 11.81 2.07 2.28
N GLY A 29 12.70 2.77 1.55
CA GLY A 29 13.60 2.16 0.58
C GLY A 29 12.87 1.49 -0.59
N VAL A 30 11.78 2.09 -1.07
CA VAL A 30 11.02 1.67 -2.26
C VAL A 30 10.84 2.86 -3.22
N SER A 31 10.49 2.60 -4.47
CA SER A 31 10.28 3.69 -5.43
C SER A 31 8.94 4.41 -5.18
N LYS A 32 8.90 5.72 -5.47
CA LYS A 32 7.64 6.50 -5.53
C LYS A 32 6.60 5.85 -6.45
N GLN A 33 7.05 5.24 -7.55
CA GLN A 33 6.16 4.54 -8.48
C GLN A 33 5.51 3.32 -7.83
N HIS A 34 6.27 2.53 -7.05
CA HIS A 34 5.73 1.37 -6.33
C HIS A 34 4.68 1.82 -5.30
N VAL A 35 4.98 2.84 -4.49
CA VAL A 35 4.02 3.45 -3.55
C VAL A 35 2.74 3.87 -4.28
N SER A 36 2.89 4.59 -5.39
CA SER A 36 1.74 5.06 -6.18
C SER A 36 0.91 3.90 -6.76
N MET A 37 1.53 2.80 -7.19
CA MET A 37 0.82 1.63 -7.69
C MET A 37 0.01 0.96 -6.58
N VAL A 38 0.56 0.86 -5.38
CA VAL A 38 -0.13 0.28 -4.22
C VAL A 38 -1.29 1.17 -3.78
N GLU A 39 -1.11 2.50 -3.68
CA GLU A 39 -2.19 3.44 -3.33
C GLU A 39 -3.34 3.47 -4.36
N ARG A 40 -3.10 2.99 -5.58
CA ARG A 40 -4.12 2.83 -6.63
C ARG A 40 -4.68 1.39 -6.73
N GLY A 41 -4.27 0.48 -5.85
CA GLY A 41 -4.68 -0.93 -5.90
C GLY A 41 -4.17 -1.69 -7.12
N ARG A 42 -3.07 -1.23 -7.74
CA ARG A 42 -2.47 -1.84 -8.95
C ARG A 42 -1.25 -2.72 -8.64
N ALA A 43 -0.81 -2.74 -7.39
CA ALA A 43 0.30 -3.57 -6.92
C ALA A 43 0.14 -3.83 -5.42
N ASN A 44 0.99 -4.73 -4.91
CA ASN A 44 1.14 -4.96 -3.49
C ASN A 44 2.63 -4.88 -3.09
N PHE A 45 2.88 -4.76 -1.78
CA PHE A 45 4.23 -4.84 -1.24
C PHE A 45 4.57 -6.28 -0.85
N SER A 46 5.85 -6.64 -0.93
CA SER A 46 6.34 -7.85 -0.26
C SER A 46 6.23 -7.69 1.26
N PRO A 47 6.19 -8.78 2.05
CA PRO A 47 6.17 -8.70 3.51
C PRO A 47 7.30 -7.84 4.09
N ARG A 48 8.50 -7.94 3.49
CA ARG A 48 9.64 -7.10 3.85
C ARG A 48 9.37 -5.61 3.62
N ASN A 49 8.76 -5.24 2.50
CA ASN A 49 8.44 -3.85 2.20
C ASN A 49 7.25 -3.34 3.02
N MET A 50 6.27 -4.20 3.34
CA MET A 50 5.18 -3.85 4.25
C MET A 50 5.72 -3.44 5.63
N ALA A 51 6.66 -4.22 6.18
CA ALA A 51 7.32 -3.86 7.44
C ALA A 51 8.03 -2.50 7.37
N LYS A 52 8.79 -2.23 6.31
CA LYS A 52 9.47 -0.94 6.12
C LYS A 52 8.49 0.24 5.97
N ILE A 53 7.38 0.04 5.27
CA ILE A 53 6.33 1.05 5.10
C ILE A 53 5.67 1.36 6.45
N ALA A 54 5.34 0.32 7.23
CA ALA A 54 4.78 0.48 8.56
C ALA A 54 5.72 1.27 9.48
N THR A 55 7.02 0.92 9.50
CA THR A 55 8.05 1.67 10.22
C THR A 55 8.18 3.12 9.74
N ALA A 56 8.16 3.37 8.43
CA ALA A 56 8.27 4.72 7.88
C ALA A 56 7.07 5.63 8.21
N LEU A 57 5.90 5.02 8.47
CA LEU A 57 4.66 5.69 8.84
C LEU A 57 4.39 5.69 10.35
N ASP A 58 5.31 5.15 11.15
CA ASP A 58 5.17 4.99 12.60
C ASP A 58 3.84 4.30 13.00
N CYS A 59 3.52 3.20 12.31
CA CYS A 59 2.33 2.40 12.55
C CYS A 59 2.62 0.90 12.47
N THR A 60 1.62 0.06 12.76
CA THR A 60 1.72 -1.39 12.59
C THR A 60 1.32 -1.81 11.19
N ILE A 61 1.73 -3.01 10.75
CA ILE A 61 1.24 -3.56 9.47
C ILE A 61 -0.29 -3.71 9.51
N ALA A 62 -0.86 -4.11 10.66
CA ALA A 62 -2.30 -4.28 10.82
C ALA A 62 -3.10 -2.98 10.57
N ASP A 63 -2.52 -1.82 10.90
CA ASP A 63 -3.12 -0.51 10.59
C ASP A 63 -3.29 -0.26 9.09
N LEU A 64 -2.50 -0.95 8.26
CA LEU A 64 -2.47 -0.80 6.81
C LEU A 64 -3.28 -1.88 6.09
N LEU A 65 -3.65 -2.97 6.76
CA LEU A 65 -4.44 -4.05 6.15
C LEU A 65 -5.92 -3.67 6.06
N ALA A 66 -6.59 -4.22 5.05
CA ALA A 66 -8.06 -4.17 4.99
C ALA A 66 -8.63 -4.99 6.15
N ASP A 67 -9.75 -4.53 6.73
CA ASP A 67 -10.56 -5.42 7.57
C ASP A 67 -11.04 -6.56 6.67
N ALA A 68 -11.00 -7.79 7.17
CA ALA A 68 -11.34 -8.96 6.37
C ALA A 68 -12.84 -8.95 6.01
N GLU A 69 -13.20 -8.27 4.93
CA GLU A 69 -14.43 -8.54 4.18
C GLU A 69 -14.12 -9.57 3.08
N PRO A 70 -15.02 -10.54 2.85
CA PRO A 70 -14.81 -11.62 1.91
C PRO A 70 -14.59 -11.07 0.50
N GLU A 71 -13.62 -11.64 -0.17
CA GLU A 71 -13.15 -11.30 -1.51
C GLU A 71 -14.30 -11.23 -2.53
N VAL A 72 -14.67 -10.02 -2.92
CA VAL A 72 -15.37 -9.77 -4.19
C VAL A 72 -14.46 -8.89 -5.04
N ALA A 73 -13.57 -9.54 -5.78
CA ALA A 73 -12.81 -8.88 -6.83
C ALA A 73 -13.67 -8.76 -8.09
N PRO A 74 -13.88 -7.55 -8.64
CA PRO A 74 -13.89 -7.39 -10.08
C PRO A 74 -12.49 -6.94 -10.49
N GLN A 75 -11.73 -7.84 -11.12
CA GLN A 75 -10.60 -7.41 -11.95
C GLN A 75 -11.19 -6.85 -13.25
N PRO A 76 -11.07 -5.56 -13.58
CA PRO A 76 -11.20 -5.15 -14.97
C PRO A 76 -9.93 -5.62 -15.67
N GLU A 77 -9.99 -6.83 -16.21
CA GLU A 77 -9.24 -7.23 -17.38
C GLU A 77 -9.47 -6.17 -18.46
N THR A 78 -8.49 -5.29 -18.65
CA THR A 78 -8.49 -4.40 -19.81
C THR A 78 -8.41 -5.26 -21.07
N PRO A 79 -9.33 -5.11 -22.03
CA PRO A 79 -9.32 -5.88 -23.26
C PRO A 79 -8.03 -5.55 -24.02
N SER A 80 -7.30 -6.60 -24.37
CA SER A 80 -6.17 -6.52 -25.30
C SER A 80 -6.68 -5.96 -26.62
N ARG A 81 -6.07 -4.88 -27.12
CA ARG A 81 -6.18 -4.45 -28.52
C ARG A 81 -4.80 -4.52 -29.15
#